data_AF-A0A166CV13-F1
#
_entry.id   AF-A0A166CV13-F1
#
_cell.length_a   1.000
_cell.length_b   1.000
_cell.length_c   1.000
_cell.angle_alpha   90.00
_cell.angle_beta   90.00
_cell.angle_gamma   90.00
#
_symmetry.space_group_name_H-M   'P 1'
#
loop_
_entity.id
_entity.type
_entity.pdbx_description
1 polymer ?
#
loop_
_entity_poly.entity_id
_entity_poly.type
_entity_poly.pdbx_seq_one_letter_code
_entity_poly.pdbx_strand_id
1 'polypeptide(L)'
;MIYEIQNMEYYYEELDSEEIDEMEETAIDEEDENSDETNDSDETDDDDPDTIGDDEVIGEEDESLPFAKAEVVRLMKQNLDSDKMIRERVKVEMNRFLGDVLKSVCKQLNEYPYTTIEYEMLKESTYPYTNIERINQEKERILLHLEAIKADCNALAMDVKKTLRQKDVIEEDEDFQEI
;
A
#
# COMPACT_ATOMS: atom_id res chain seq x y z
N MET A 1 -0.88 -6.35 -23.43
CA MET A 1 -2.11 -5.88 -22.79
C MET A 1 -2.91 -6.99 -22.10
N ILE A 2 -3.61 -7.91 -22.78
CA ILE A 2 -4.39 -8.96 -22.07
C ILE A 2 -3.48 -9.86 -21.21
N TYR A 3 -2.32 -10.27 -21.75
CA TYR A 3 -1.34 -11.08 -21.02
C TYR A 3 -0.67 -10.37 -19.84
N GLU A 4 -0.54 -9.04 -19.88
CA GLU A 4 0.06 -8.27 -18.77
C GLU A 4 -0.92 -8.10 -17.61
N ILE A 5 -2.22 -8.02 -17.91
CA ILE A 5 -3.27 -7.95 -16.88
C ILE A 5 -3.39 -9.29 -16.16
N GLN A 6 -3.35 -10.42 -16.88
CA GLN A 6 -3.37 -11.76 -16.26
C GLN A 6 -2.13 -12.02 -15.39
N ASN A 7 -0.96 -11.48 -15.76
CA ASN A 7 0.25 -11.61 -14.95
C ASN A 7 0.20 -10.78 -13.65
N MET A 8 -0.55 -9.68 -13.65
CA MET A 8 -0.76 -8.84 -12.46
C MET A 8 -1.76 -9.49 -11.50
N GLU A 9 -2.83 -10.08 -12.04
CA GLU A 9 -3.89 -10.74 -11.24
C GLU A 9 -3.34 -11.94 -10.46
N TYR A 10 -2.45 -12.73 -11.07
CA TYR A 10 -1.77 -13.86 -10.42
C TYR A 10 -0.86 -13.44 -9.25
N TYR A 11 -0.21 -12.27 -9.34
CA TYR A 11 0.71 -11.77 -8.32
C TYR A 11 -0.01 -11.30 -7.05
N TYR A 12 -1.27 -10.86 -7.16
CA TYR A 12 -2.07 -10.43 -6.00
C TYR A 12 -2.73 -11.60 -5.26
N GLU A 13 -3.11 -12.67 -5.95
CA GLU A 13 -3.66 -13.88 -5.30
C GLU A 13 -2.61 -14.64 -4.46
N GLU A 14 -1.33 -14.63 -4.87
CA GLU A 14 -0.25 -15.26 -4.07
C GLU A 14 -0.01 -14.53 -2.73
N LEU A 15 -0.07 -13.20 -2.72
CA LEU A 15 0.22 -12.38 -1.54
C LEU A 15 -0.82 -12.55 -0.41
N ASP A 16 -2.10 -12.69 -0.75
CA ASP A 16 -3.19 -12.85 0.25
C ASP A 16 -3.15 -14.21 0.97
N SER A 17 -2.50 -15.22 0.38
CA SER A 17 -2.48 -16.57 0.93
C SER A 17 -1.34 -16.82 1.94
N GLU A 18 -0.23 -16.10 1.82
CA GLU A 18 0.94 -16.27 2.70
C GLU A 18 0.79 -15.49 4.02
N GLU A 19 0.01 -14.40 4.05
CA GLU A 19 -0.09 -13.51 5.21
C GLU A 19 -1.07 -14.01 6.30
N ILE A 20 -1.91 -15.01 5.99
CA ILE A 20 -2.94 -15.53 6.92
C ILE A 20 -2.40 -16.64 7.82
N ASP A 21 -1.41 -17.43 7.39
CA ASP A 21 -0.90 -18.58 8.16
C ASP A 21 0.07 -18.18 9.30
N GLU A 22 0.71 -17.01 9.25
CA GLU A 22 1.69 -16.58 10.28
C GLU A 22 1.06 -15.95 11.54
N MET A 23 -0.24 -15.61 11.53
CA MET A 23 -0.87 -14.90 12.65
C MET A 23 -1.45 -15.81 13.75
N GLU A 24 -1.59 -17.12 13.53
CA GLU A 24 -2.32 -18.00 14.46
C GLU A 24 -1.43 -18.67 15.55
N GLU A 25 -0.10 -18.54 15.49
CA GLU A 25 0.80 -19.35 16.33
C GLU A 25 1.40 -18.65 17.58
N THR A 26 1.15 -17.37 17.83
CA THR A 26 1.74 -16.67 19.01
C THR A 26 0.70 -16.06 19.95
N ALA A 27 0.04 -16.90 20.73
CA ALA A 27 -0.63 -16.52 21.97
C ALA A 27 -0.41 -17.62 23.02
N ILE A 28 -0.27 -17.25 24.31
CA ILE A 28 0.09 -18.03 25.54
C ILE A 28 1.57 -17.70 25.95
N ASP A 29 1.94 -17.15 27.12
CA ASP A 29 1.39 -17.12 28.49
C ASP A 29 1.90 -15.89 29.30
N GLU A 30 1.23 -15.61 30.43
CA GLU A 30 1.27 -14.45 31.35
C GLU A 30 2.32 -14.47 32.51
N GLU A 31 2.39 -13.35 33.26
CA GLU A 31 2.83 -13.12 34.68
C GLU A 31 4.36 -13.04 35.00
N ASP A 32 4.93 -12.24 35.93
CA ASP A 32 4.48 -11.21 36.89
C ASP A 32 5.68 -10.42 37.53
N GLU A 33 5.34 -9.32 38.21
CA GLU A 33 5.94 -8.63 39.40
C GLU A 33 7.36 -7.97 39.44
N ASN A 34 7.34 -6.62 39.43
CA ASN A 34 7.66 -5.65 40.51
C ASN A 34 9.01 -5.70 41.32
N SER A 35 9.79 -4.59 41.34
CA SER A 35 9.97 -3.67 42.51
C SER A 35 11.27 -2.83 42.52
N ASP A 36 11.08 -1.54 42.80
CA ASP A 36 11.82 -0.66 43.75
C ASP A 36 12.81 0.43 43.27
N GLU A 37 12.63 1.60 43.90
CA GLU A 37 13.21 2.94 43.71
C GLU A 37 14.66 3.06 44.28
N THR A 38 15.57 3.95 43.86
CA THR A 38 15.65 5.39 44.18
C THR A 38 17.03 5.97 43.75
N ASN A 39 17.07 7.31 43.62
CA ASN A 39 18.18 8.27 43.85
C ASN A 39 19.09 8.81 42.71
N ASP A 40 18.65 9.98 42.21
CA ASP A 40 19.24 11.35 42.28
C ASP A 40 20.66 11.71 41.76
N SER A 41 20.67 12.88 41.10
CA SER A 41 21.73 13.86 40.78
C SER A 41 22.60 13.74 39.50
N ASP A 42 22.19 14.53 38.50
CA ASP A 42 22.93 15.62 37.81
C ASP A 42 24.35 15.36 37.25
N GLU A 43 24.48 15.22 35.94
CA GLU A 43 25.11 16.20 35.02
C GLU A 43 25.29 15.58 33.61
N THR A 44 25.22 16.47 32.62
CA THR A 44 25.39 16.31 31.16
C THR A 44 26.26 15.15 30.67
N ASP A 45 25.71 14.32 29.79
CA ASP A 45 26.35 13.74 28.58
C ASP A 45 25.33 12.81 27.88
N ASP A 46 24.67 13.28 26.81
CA ASP A 46 23.86 12.39 25.94
C ASP A 46 24.79 11.60 25.02
N ASP A 47 25.52 10.65 25.62
CA ASP A 47 26.16 9.53 24.93
C ASP A 47 25.07 8.53 24.52
N ASP A 48 24.82 8.43 23.21
CA ASP A 48 23.92 7.43 22.59
C ASP A 48 24.51 6.02 22.80
N PRO A 49 23.91 5.16 23.65
CA PRO A 49 24.50 3.88 24.02
C PRO A 49 23.97 2.80 23.09
N ASP A 50 24.27 2.89 21.79
CA ASP A 50 23.85 1.86 20.83
C ASP A 50 24.89 1.59 19.75
N THR A 51 26.16 1.53 20.17
CA THR A 51 27.24 0.91 19.39
C THR A 51 27.62 -0.43 20.03
N ILE A 52 26.86 -1.48 19.74
CA ILE A 52 27.27 -2.87 19.95
C ILE A 52 27.13 -3.62 18.62
N GLY A 53 28.20 -4.34 18.27
CA GLY A 53 28.56 -4.76 16.92
C GLY A 53 27.86 -6.00 16.34
N ASP A 54 28.35 -6.31 15.14
CA ASP A 54 28.16 -7.48 14.27
C ASP A 54 26.87 -7.57 13.43
N ASP A 55 27.00 -7.25 12.13
CA ASP A 55 27.24 -8.31 11.13
C ASP A 55 27.92 -7.71 9.88
N GLU A 56 29.14 -8.16 9.60
CA GLU A 56 29.88 -7.86 8.38
C GLU A 56 29.23 -8.56 7.18
N VAL A 57 28.34 -7.85 6.47
CA VAL A 57 28.14 -8.06 5.02
C VAL A 57 28.08 -6.68 4.35
N ILE A 58 29.21 -5.97 4.33
CA ILE A 58 29.33 -4.71 3.57
C ILE A 58 29.68 -5.07 2.13
N GLY A 59 28.65 -5.45 1.36
CA GLY A 59 28.71 -5.45 -0.09
C GLY A 59 28.57 -4.02 -0.61
N GLU A 60 29.69 -3.41 -0.98
CA GLU A 60 29.85 -2.40 -2.04
C GLU A 60 28.73 -1.35 -2.26
N GLU A 61 28.14 -0.73 -1.23
CA GLU A 61 27.26 0.44 -1.43
C GLU A 61 27.46 1.50 -0.33
N ASP A 62 28.69 1.99 -0.17
CA ASP A 62 28.97 3.32 0.41
C ASP A 62 28.54 4.44 -0.58
N GLU A 63 27.42 4.25 -1.28
CA GLU A 63 26.76 5.36 -1.96
C GLU A 63 26.18 6.26 -0.87
N SER A 64 26.76 7.46 -0.74
CA SER A 64 26.29 8.53 0.14
C SER A 64 24.76 8.58 0.13
N LEU A 65 24.14 8.30 1.28
CA LEU A 65 22.70 8.39 1.44
C LEU A 65 22.18 9.77 0.98
N PRO A 66 21.02 9.83 0.30
CA PRO A 66 20.49 11.08 -0.24
C PRO A 66 20.14 12.11 0.85
N PHE A 67 19.85 11.66 2.07
CA PHE A 67 19.56 12.53 3.21
C PHE A 67 20.43 12.22 4.42
N ALA A 68 20.58 13.19 5.31
CA ALA A 68 21.23 12.99 6.60
C ALA A 68 20.45 11.95 7.43
N LYS A 69 21.12 10.85 7.76
CA LYS A 69 20.52 9.71 8.49
C LYS A 69 19.85 10.12 9.80
N ALA A 70 20.49 11.00 10.58
CA ALA A 70 19.97 11.48 11.86
C ALA A 70 18.59 12.16 11.72
N GLU A 71 18.40 12.96 10.67
CA GLU A 71 17.14 13.69 10.45
C GLU A 71 16.00 12.76 10.06
N VAL A 72 16.29 11.76 9.21
CA VAL A 72 15.32 10.72 8.85
C VAL A 72 14.90 9.93 10.09
N VAL A 73 15.86 9.49 10.91
CA VAL A 73 15.57 8.74 12.16
C VAL A 73 14.76 9.59 13.14
N ARG A 74 15.07 10.87 13.28
CA ARG A 74 14.32 11.81 14.12
C ARG A 74 12.86 11.92 13.69
N LEU A 75 12.61 12.11 12.39
CA LEU A 75 11.25 12.17 11.85
C LEU A 75 10.50 10.84 12.02
N MET A 76 11.18 9.70 11.86
CA MET A 76 10.59 8.38 12.11
C MET A 76 10.15 8.23 13.57
N LYS A 77 11.04 8.53 14.53
CA LYS A 77 10.73 8.42 15.97
C LYS A 77 9.59 9.35 16.41
N GLN A 78 9.38 10.48 15.72
CA GLN A 78 8.26 11.40 16.00
C GLN A 78 6.90 10.88 15.56
N ASN A 79 6.86 9.93 14.61
CA ASN A 79 5.63 9.41 14.02
C ASN A 79 5.39 7.92 14.32
N LEU A 80 6.35 7.24 14.96
CA LEU A 80 6.22 5.89 15.50
C LEU A 80 5.90 5.94 16.99
N ASP A 81 5.31 4.87 17.49
CA ASP A 81 5.07 4.70 18.93
C ASP A 81 6.39 4.68 19.70
N SER A 82 6.40 5.21 20.92
CA SER A 82 7.61 5.46 21.71
C SER A 82 8.39 4.20 22.11
N ASP A 83 7.73 3.05 22.10
CA ASP A 83 8.27 1.73 22.41
C ASP A 83 8.91 1.05 21.17
N LYS A 84 8.73 1.61 19.97
CA LYS A 84 9.22 0.99 18.72
C LYS A 84 10.70 1.29 18.48
N MET A 85 11.48 0.23 18.34
CA MET A 85 12.89 0.29 17.96
C MET A 85 13.07 0.14 16.44
N ILE A 86 13.92 0.98 15.84
CA ILE A 86 14.17 0.99 14.39
C ILE A 86 15.51 0.30 14.09
N ARG A 87 15.47 -0.80 13.35
CA ARG A 87 16.69 -1.53 12.91
C ARG A 87 17.47 -0.74 11.87
N GLU A 88 18.79 -0.96 11.82
CA GLU A 88 19.71 -0.24 10.92
C GLU A 88 19.30 -0.34 9.44
N ARG A 89 18.97 -1.54 8.95
CA ARG A 89 18.50 -1.74 7.57
C ARG A 89 17.28 -0.88 7.23
N VAL A 90 16.34 -0.72 8.17
CA VAL A 90 15.13 0.08 7.97
C VAL A 90 15.48 1.57 7.86
N LYS A 91 16.47 2.05 8.64
CA LYS A 91 16.95 3.44 8.54
C LYS A 91 17.53 3.73 7.16
N VAL A 92 18.31 2.78 6.61
CA VAL A 92 18.92 2.88 5.28
C VAL A 92 17.88 2.82 4.17
N GLU A 93 16.98 1.83 4.20
CA GLU A 93 15.92 1.67 3.20
C GLU A 93 14.96 2.86 3.17
N MET A 94 14.56 3.36 4.34
CA MET A 94 13.69 4.55 4.42
C MET A 94 14.35 5.77 3.79
N ASN A 95 15.66 5.94 3.99
CA ASN A 95 16.42 7.03 3.40
C ASN A 95 16.46 6.93 1.86
N ARG A 96 16.70 5.72 1.33
CA ARG A 96 16.65 5.45 -0.12
C ARG A 96 15.26 5.70 -0.70
N PHE A 97 14.22 5.20 -0.02
CA PHE A 97 12.82 5.40 -0.42
C PHE A 97 12.44 6.86 -0.54
N LEU A 98 12.79 7.70 0.46
CA LEU A 98 12.57 9.14 0.38
C LEU A 98 13.27 9.76 -0.84
N GLY A 99 14.45 9.25 -1.19
CA GLY A 99 15.20 9.69 -2.36
C GLY A 99 14.47 9.35 -3.65
N ASP A 100 13.90 8.16 -3.75
CA ASP A 100 13.16 7.71 -4.93
C ASP A 100 11.82 8.45 -5.09
N VAL A 101 11.13 8.75 -3.98
CA VAL A 101 9.94 9.63 -4.01
C VAL A 101 10.31 11.00 -4.56
N LEU A 102 11.41 11.60 -4.09
CA LEU A 102 11.87 12.90 -4.59
C LEU A 102 12.22 12.83 -6.09
N LYS A 103 12.95 11.79 -6.54
CA LYS A 103 13.24 11.57 -7.96
C LYS A 103 11.95 11.46 -8.79
N SER A 104 10.93 10.77 -8.27
CA SER A 104 9.64 10.67 -8.96
C SER A 104 8.94 12.01 -9.08
N VAL A 105 8.94 12.83 -8.03
CA VAL A 105 8.36 14.19 -8.08
C VAL A 105 9.14 15.04 -9.08
N CYS A 106 10.47 14.99 -9.08
CA CYS A 106 11.30 15.70 -10.06
C CYS A 106 11.04 15.25 -11.50
N LYS A 107 10.77 13.95 -11.73
CA LYS A 107 10.42 13.44 -13.06
C LYS A 107 9.11 14.02 -13.56
N GLN A 108 8.10 14.13 -12.69
CA GLN A 108 6.82 14.78 -13.03
C GLN A 108 6.99 16.29 -13.27
N LEU A 109 7.81 16.95 -12.46
CA LEU A 109 8.12 18.37 -12.66
C LEU A 109 8.82 18.66 -14.00
N ASN A 110 9.57 17.71 -14.55
CA ASN A 110 10.19 17.84 -15.86
C ASN A 110 9.20 17.72 -17.04
N GLU A 111 7.95 17.30 -16.80
CA GLU A 111 6.91 17.25 -17.84
C GLU A 111 6.40 18.66 -18.19
N TYR A 112 6.59 19.63 -17.29
CA TYR A 112 6.22 21.02 -17.55
C TYR A 112 7.25 21.69 -18.48
N PRO A 113 6.81 22.35 -19.57
CA PRO A 113 7.72 22.92 -20.58
C PRO A 113 8.35 24.26 -20.16
N TYR A 114 8.44 24.54 -18.86
CA TYR A 114 8.90 25.81 -18.31
C TYR A 114 10.27 25.63 -17.64
N THR A 115 11.10 26.67 -17.73
CA THR A 115 12.44 26.66 -17.11
C THR A 115 12.41 26.87 -15.61
N THR A 116 11.33 27.46 -15.10
CA THR A 116 11.15 27.78 -13.68
C THR A 116 10.01 26.93 -13.15
N ILE A 117 10.23 26.29 -12.00
CA ILE A 117 9.22 25.49 -11.32
C ILE A 117 8.43 26.40 -10.36
N GLU A 118 7.11 26.42 -10.51
CA GLU A 118 6.19 27.18 -9.66
C GLU A 118 5.56 26.29 -8.58
N TYR A 119 4.98 26.92 -7.55
CA TYR A 119 4.40 26.21 -6.40
C TYR A 119 3.21 25.33 -6.83
N GLU A 120 2.42 25.80 -7.79
CA GLU A 120 1.30 25.06 -8.38
C GLU A 120 1.76 23.75 -9.00
N MET A 121 2.90 23.75 -9.70
CA MET A 121 3.48 22.54 -10.33
C MET A 121 3.96 21.53 -9.28
N LEU A 122 4.57 22.01 -8.18
CA LEU A 122 4.95 21.16 -7.06
C LEU A 122 3.74 20.57 -6.35
N LYS A 123 2.69 21.38 -6.14
CA LYS A 123 1.45 20.95 -5.48
C LYS A 123 0.76 19.85 -6.28
N GLU A 124 0.72 19.97 -7.60
CA GLU A 124 0.19 18.92 -8.48
C GLU A 124 1.05 17.66 -8.43
N SER A 125 2.38 17.79 -8.52
CA SER A 125 3.31 16.65 -8.54
C SER A 125 3.38 15.90 -7.20
N THR A 126 3.11 16.57 -6.09
CA THR A 126 3.07 15.96 -4.74
C THR A 126 1.68 15.46 -4.33
N TYR A 127 0.65 15.75 -5.14
CA TYR A 127 -0.74 15.39 -4.83
C TYR A 127 -0.96 13.89 -4.59
N PRO A 128 -0.39 12.95 -5.39
CA PRO A 128 -0.62 11.53 -5.18
C PRO A 128 -0.12 11.03 -3.82
N TYR A 129 1.01 11.58 -3.36
CA TYR A 129 1.66 11.18 -2.11
C TYR A 129 0.99 11.80 -0.88
N THR A 130 0.48 13.02 -1.00
CA THR A 130 -0.19 13.73 0.10
C THR A 130 -1.64 13.30 0.31
N ASN A 131 -2.29 12.71 -0.70
CA ASN A 131 -3.71 12.35 -0.67
C ASN A 131 -3.96 10.85 -0.83
N ILE A 132 -2.96 10.01 -0.54
CA ILE A 132 -3.02 8.57 -0.85
C ILE A 132 -4.22 7.87 -0.21
N GLU A 133 -4.55 8.18 1.05
CA GLU A 133 -5.69 7.60 1.76
C GLU A 133 -7.02 7.94 1.07
N ARG A 134 -7.23 9.22 0.75
CA ARG A 134 -8.46 9.68 0.08
C ARG A 134 -8.58 9.07 -1.31
N ILE A 135 -7.47 8.96 -2.04
CA ILE A 135 -7.44 8.32 -3.37
C ILE A 135 -7.84 6.85 -3.26
N ASN A 136 -7.35 6.14 -2.23
CA ASN A 136 -7.67 4.73 -2.00
C ASN A 136 -9.14 4.51 -1.62
N GLN A 137 -9.69 5.34 -0.73
CA GLN A 137 -11.12 5.29 -0.37
C GLN A 137 -12.02 5.56 -1.59
N GLU A 138 -11.66 6.54 -2.42
CA GLU A 138 -12.37 6.84 -3.65
C GLU A 138 -12.29 5.68 -4.65
N LYS A 139 -11.11 5.05 -4.77
CA LYS A 139 -10.90 3.86 -5.61
C LYS A 139 -11.81 2.72 -5.18
N GLU A 140 -11.86 2.40 -3.89
CA GLU A 140 -12.74 1.36 -3.35
C GLU A 140 -14.21 1.65 -3.63
N ARG A 141 -14.66 2.88 -3.36
CA ARG A 141 -16.04 3.30 -3.66
C ARG A 141 -16.39 3.13 -5.14
N ILE A 142 -15.49 3.54 -6.05
CA ILE A 142 -15.71 3.41 -7.50
C ILE A 142 -15.78 1.93 -7.89
N LEU A 143 -14.92 1.08 -7.34
CA LEU A 143 -14.90 -0.35 -7.61
C LEU A 143 -16.23 -1.00 -7.20
N LEU A 144 -16.72 -0.70 -6.00
CA LEU A 144 -18.02 -1.18 -5.52
C LEU A 144 -19.18 -0.73 -6.44
N HIS A 145 -19.15 0.51 -6.94
CA HIS A 145 -20.14 0.97 -7.91
C HIS A 145 -20.04 0.26 -9.27
N LEU A 146 -18.83 -0.05 -9.74
CA LEU A 146 -18.62 -0.81 -10.98
C LEU A 146 -19.14 -2.23 -10.85
N GLU A 147 -18.94 -2.87 -9.70
CA GLU A 147 -19.49 -4.21 -9.42
C GLU A 147 -21.01 -4.23 -9.42
N ALA A 148 -21.64 -3.22 -8.81
CA ALA A 148 -23.10 -3.07 -8.85
C ALA A 148 -23.61 -2.93 -10.29
N ILE A 149 -23.00 -2.07 -11.10
CA ILE A 149 -23.38 -1.91 -12.53
C ILE A 149 -23.18 -3.21 -13.30
N LYS A 150 -22.09 -3.95 -13.04
CA LYS A 150 -21.84 -5.25 -13.67
C LYS A 150 -22.93 -6.26 -13.29
N ALA A 151 -23.35 -6.29 -12.03
CA ALA A 151 -24.44 -7.15 -11.57
C ALA A 151 -25.77 -6.79 -12.27
N ASP A 152 -26.06 -5.50 -12.41
CA ASP A 152 -27.25 -5.02 -13.14
C ASP A 152 -27.20 -5.43 -14.62
N CYS A 153 -26.06 -5.26 -15.29
CA CYS A 153 -25.87 -5.72 -16.67
C CYS A 153 -26.04 -7.25 -16.80
N ASN A 154 -25.54 -8.02 -15.83
CA ASN A 154 -25.70 -9.48 -15.82
C ASN A 154 -27.16 -9.89 -15.66
N ALA A 155 -27.92 -9.21 -14.78
CA ALA A 155 -29.34 -9.45 -14.61
C ALA A 155 -30.11 -9.16 -15.90
N LEU A 156 -29.86 -8.01 -16.54
CA LEU A 156 -30.45 -7.66 -17.82
C LEU A 156 -30.10 -8.68 -18.92
N ALA A 157 -28.86 -9.17 -18.96
CA ALA A 157 -28.43 -10.18 -19.91
C ALA A 157 -29.18 -11.52 -19.72
N MET A 158 -29.47 -11.91 -18.48
CA MET A 158 -30.29 -13.09 -18.18
C MET A 158 -31.74 -12.91 -18.64
N ASP A 159 -32.33 -11.73 -18.41
CA ASP A 159 -33.71 -11.44 -18.81
C ASP A 159 -33.89 -11.46 -20.34
N VAL A 160 -32.93 -10.92 -21.09
CA VAL A 160 -32.92 -11.00 -22.56
C VAL A 160 -32.86 -12.45 -23.01
N LYS A 161 -31.95 -13.26 -22.46
CA LYS A 161 -31.85 -14.69 -22.78
C LYS A 161 -33.14 -15.43 -22.46
N LYS A 162 -33.79 -15.13 -21.33
CA LYS A 162 -35.07 -15.74 -20.94
C LYS A 162 -36.21 -15.38 -21.91
N THR A 163 -36.28 -14.12 -22.34
CA THR A 163 -37.31 -13.63 -23.26
C THR A 163 -37.14 -14.21 -24.66
N LEU A 164 -35.90 -14.38 -25.14
CA LEU A 164 -35.63 -15.05 -26.40
C LEU A 164 -36.14 -16.51 -26.39
N ARG A 165 -35.90 -17.24 -25.30
CA ARG A 165 -36.38 -18.63 -25.17
C ARG A 165 -37.90 -18.78 -25.13
N GLN A 166 -38.66 -17.75 -24.74
CA GLN A 166 -40.12 -17.81 -24.73
C GLN A 166 -40.74 -17.57 -26.11
N LYS A 167 -40.09 -16.80 -26.99
CA LYS A 167 -40.57 -16.62 -28.36
C LYS A 167 -40.43 -17.89 -29.20
N ASP A 168 -39.38 -18.67 -28.96
CA ASP A 168 -39.14 -19.94 -29.67
C ASP A 168 -40.12 -21.06 -29.28
N VAL A 169 -40.91 -20.89 -28.22
CA VAL A 169 -41.87 -21.92 -27.74
C VAL A 169 -43.32 -21.63 -28.19
N ILE A 170 -43.61 -20.44 -28.74
CA ILE A 170 -44.98 -20.05 -29.11
C ILE A 170 -45.34 -20.43 -30.57
N GLU A 171 -44.39 -20.86 -31.39
CA GLU A 171 -44.65 -21.16 -32.81
C GLU A 171 -45.10 -22.61 -33.12
N GLU A 172 -45.27 -23.52 -32.15
CA GLU A 172 -45.62 -24.93 -32.44
C GLU A 172 -47.03 -25.41 -32.04
N ASP A 173 -47.87 -24.59 -31.37
CA ASP A 173 -49.16 -25.07 -30.82
C ASP A 173 -50.43 -24.40 -31.39
N GLU A 174 -50.36 -23.76 -32.57
CA GLU A 174 -51.54 -23.30 -33.31
C GLU A 174 -51.59 -23.93 -34.71
N ASP A 175 -51.97 -25.21 -34.81
CA ASP A 175 -52.68 -25.78 -35.98
C ASP A 175 -53.06 -27.25 -35.73
N PHE A 176 -54.05 -27.49 -34.86
CA PHE A 176 -54.86 -28.72 -34.94
C PHE A 176 -56.30 -28.44 -34.52
N GLN A 177 -56.98 -27.61 -35.31
CA GLN A 177 -58.42 -27.76 -35.54
C GLN A 177 -58.66 -27.70 -37.04
N GLU A 178 -58.95 -28.83 -37.67
CA GLU A 178 -60.00 -28.91 -38.69
C GLU A 178 -60.39 -30.38 -38.96
N ILE A 179 -61.66 -30.66 -38.62
CA ILE A 179 -62.66 -31.53 -39.29
C ILE A 179 -62.47 -33.05 -39.23
#